data_AF-A0A524DYT7-F1
#
_entry.id   AF-A0A524DYT7-F1
#
_cell.length_a   1.000
_cell.length_b   1.000
_cell.length_c   1.000
_cell.angle_alpha   90.00
_cell.angle_beta   90.00
_cell.angle_gamma   90.00
#
_symmetry.space_group_name_H-M   'P 1'
#
loop_
_entity.id
_entity.type
_entity.pdbx_description
1 polymer ?
#
loop_
_entity_poly.entity_id
_entity_poly.type
_entity_poly.pdbx_seq_one_letter_code
_entity_poly.pdbx_strand_id
1 'polypeptide(L)'
;MVREKVGFVQRLLASIGKRLLWWRAEKMDLYVLALMARETVLKYQELLDGNLEAAVNTLKVQFAESAKTYLRNFMNQLKLVVSKDLNDMEFMSEVSLWSILGPKFREFFAPSKYLPAGDPINPYNNPCFVSISPKCVLCSVIQDLDMEKYRDLDYGAIISYALGSLIEIIMEYVGHNYRIEVKETRCFLRGDPYSEMVYLVHEKNE
;
A
#
# COMPACT_ATOMS: atom_id res chain seq x y z
N MET A 1 25.42 -20.93 4.84
CA MET A 1 25.16 -19.49 5.04
C MET A 1 24.82 -19.26 6.50
N VAL A 2 25.67 -18.50 7.19
CA VAL A 2 25.53 -18.22 8.63
C VAL A 2 24.36 -17.25 8.81
N ARG A 3 23.30 -17.66 9.51
CA ARG A 3 22.27 -16.75 10.03
C ARG A 3 22.98 -15.81 11.01
N GLU A 4 23.34 -14.60 10.59
CA GLU A 4 23.79 -13.57 11.51
C GLU A 4 22.65 -13.31 12.49
N LYS A 5 22.83 -13.76 13.74
CA LYS A 5 21.91 -13.48 14.83
C LYS A 5 21.98 -11.98 15.09
N VAL A 6 21.04 -11.23 14.51
CA VAL A 6 20.78 -9.83 14.86
C VAL A 6 20.83 -9.71 16.38
N GLY A 7 21.83 -8.98 16.87
CA GLY A 7 22.18 -8.93 18.29
C GLY A 7 21.03 -8.38 19.13
N PHE A 8 20.98 -8.73 20.42
CA PHE A 8 19.94 -8.26 21.35
C PHE A 8 19.72 -6.74 21.30
N VAL A 9 20.82 -5.99 21.18
CA VAL A 9 20.82 -4.51 21.06
C VAL A 9 20.15 -4.05 19.76
N GLN A 10 20.39 -4.71 18.63
CA GLN A 10 19.75 -4.37 17.36
C GLN A 10 18.24 -4.67 17.37
N ARG A 11 17.82 -5.78 18.02
CA ARG A 11 16.39 -6.07 18.22
C ARG A 11 15.72 -5.04 19.13
N LEU A 12 16.41 -4.61 20.18
CA LEU A 12 15.92 -3.58 21.09
C LEU A 12 15.82 -2.22 20.39
N LEU A 13 16.83 -1.84 19.60
CA LEU A 13 16.84 -0.61 18.81
C LEU A 13 15.78 -0.63 17.70
N ALA A 14 15.56 -1.77 17.04
CA ALA A 14 14.45 -1.94 16.11
C ALA A 14 13.10 -1.80 16.85
N SER A 15 12.95 -2.38 18.04
CA SER A 15 11.71 -2.26 18.83
C SER A 15 11.45 -0.83 19.33
N ILE A 16 12.50 -0.09 19.71
CA ILE A 16 12.40 1.32 20.13
C ILE A 16 12.16 2.22 18.92
N GLY A 17 12.86 1.98 17.81
CA GLY A 17 12.67 2.65 16.54
C GLY A 17 11.23 2.49 16.05
N LYS A 18 10.68 1.27 16.11
CA LYS A 18 9.25 1.00 15.90
C LYS A 18 8.41 1.92 16.78
N ARG A 19 8.57 1.87 18.11
CA ARG A 19 7.77 2.70 19.05
C ARG A 19 7.84 4.20 18.80
N LEU A 20 9.01 4.74 18.47
CA LEU A 20 9.19 6.16 18.14
C LEU A 20 8.54 6.53 16.81
N LEU A 21 8.62 5.64 15.82
CA LEU A 21 7.89 5.76 14.57
C LEU A 21 6.39 5.87 14.88
N TRP A 22 5.84 4.92 15.67
CA TRP A 22 4.42 4.83 16.07
C TRP A 22 3.86 6.09 16.77
N TRP A 23 4.72 6.99 17.25
CA TRP A 23 4.30 8.20 17.97
C TRP A 23 4.32 9.47 17.11
N ARG A 24 5.06 9.49 16.00
CA ARG A 24 5.35 10.71 15.22
C ARG A 24 4.64 10.86 13.88
N ALA A 25 3.98 9.83 13.33
CA ALA A 25 3.25 10.00 12.08
C ALA A 25 2.08 10.96 12.27
N GLU A 26 2.09 12.07 11.51
CA GLU A 26 0.93 12.94 11.34
C GLU A 26 -0.25 12.12 10.82
N LYS A 27 -1.41 12.30 11.43
CA LYS A 27 -2.56 11.43 11.22
C LYS A 27 -3.58 12.22 10.40
N MET A 28 -3.61 11.97 9.10
CA MET A 28 -4.68 12.51 8.27
C MET A 28 -5.98 11.74 8.57
N ASP A 29 -7.09 12.46 8.67
CA ASP A 29 -8.38 11.81 8.83
C ASP A 29 -8.73 11.05 7.53
N LEU A 30 -9.04 9.76 7.66
CA LEU A 30 -9.28 8.87 6.53
C LEU A 30 -10.51 9.26 5.72
N TYR A 31 -11.51 9.83 6.38
CA TYR A 31 -12.70 10.32 5.71
C TYR A 31 -12.37 11.59 4.90
N VAL A 32 -11.54 12.47 5.45
CA VAL A 32 -11.04 13.65 4.71
C VAL A 32 -10.23 13.22 3.50
N LEU A 33 -9.33 12.23 3.64
CA LEU A 33 -8.57 11.67 2.54
C LEU A 33 -9.49 11.14 1.43
N ALA A 34 -10.49 10.35 1.80
CA ALA A 34 -11.44 9.77 0.86
C ALA A 34 -12.23 10.86 0.12
N LEU A 35 -12.77 11.86 0.84
CA LEU A 35 -13.47 13.00 0.23
C LEU A 35 -12.58 13.79 -0.72
N MET A 36 -11.34 14.08 -0.33
CA MET A 36 -10.39 14.78 -1.21
C MET A 36 -10.10 13.97 -2.47
N ALA A 37 -9.91 12.64 -2.35
CA ALA A 37 -9.71 11.77 -3.50
C ALA A 37 -10.91 11.80 -4.44
N ARG A 38 -12.13 11.69 -3.91
CA ARG A 38 -13.38 11.82 -4.68
C ARG A 38 -13.47 13.13 -5.44
N GLU A 39 -13.36 14.26 -4.74
CA GLU A 39 -13.47 15.59 -5.38
C GLU A 39 -12.38 15.81 -6.42
N THR A 40 -11.17 15.30 -6.17
CA THR A 40 -10.07 15.38 -7.13
C THR A 40 -10.36 14.57 -8.39
N VAL A 41 -10.95 13.36 -8.27
CA VAL A 41 -11.39 12.59 -9.44
C VAL A 41 -12.47 13.32 -10.22
N LEU A 42 -13.47 13.90 -9.55
CA LEU A 42 -14.50 14.68 -10.23
C LEU A 42 -13.91 15.88 -10.98
N LYS A 43 -12.94 16.58 -10.40
CA LYS A 43 -12.23 17.67 -11.09
C LYS A 43 -11.37 17.20 -12.25
N TYR A 44 -10.67 16.08 -12.15
CA TYR A 44 -9.99 15.51 -13.32
C TYR A 44 -10.97 15.07 -14.39
N GLN A 45 -12.12 14.52 -14.02
CA GLN A 45 -13.14 14.13 -14.97
C GLN A 45 -13.67 15.34 -15.74
N GLU A 46 -13.92 16.47 -15.06
CA GLU A 46 -14.28 17.74 -15.71
C GLU A 46 -13.19 18.21 -16.70
N LEU A 47 -11.92 18.13 -16.32
CA LEU A 47 -10.79 18.56 -17.14
C LEU A 47 -10.44 17.60 -18.30
N LEU A 48 -10.85 16.34 -18.21
CA LEU A 48 -10.57 15.28 -19.18
C LEU A 48 -11.83 14.93 -20.00
N ASP A 49 -12.67 15.94 -20.28
CA ASP A 49 -13.86 15.83 -21.14
C ASP A 49 -14.84 14.71 -20.70
N GLY A 50 -14.98 14.49 -19.40
CA GLY A 50 -15.88 13.48 -18.84
C GLY A 50 -15.26 12.08 -18.68
N ASN A 51 -14.00 11.87 -19.07
CA ASN A 51 -13.33 10.57 -19.01
C ASN A 51 -12.94 10.18 -17.57
N LEU A 52 -13.80 9.38 -16.94
CA LEU A 52 -13.64 8.96 -15.55
C LEU A 52 -12.45 8.01 -15.34
N GLU A 53 -12.19 7.09 -16.29
CA GLU A 53 -11.05 6.18 -16.21
C GLU A 53 -9.73 6.94 -16.22
N ALA A 54 -9.60 7.89 -17.15
CA ALA A 54 -8.42 8.76 -17.22
C ALA A 54 -8.27 9.61 -15.95
N ALA A 55 -9.37 10.08 -15.36
CA ALA A 55 -9.37 10.82 -14.10
C ALA A 55 -8.86 9.99 -12.91
N VAL A 56 -9.36 8.75 -12.75
CA VAL A 56 -8.91 7.82 -11.72
C VAL A 56 -7.44 7.47 -11.90
N ASN A 57 -7.02 7.18 -13.14
CA ASN A 57 -5.63 6.88 -13.46
C ASN A 57 -4.70 8.07 -13.20
N THR A 58 -5.14 9.29 -13.48
CA THR A 58 -4.38 10.52 -13.19
C THR A 58 -4.16 10.67 -11.69
N LEU A 59 -5.23 10.53 -10.89
CA LEU A 59 -5.11 10.59 -9.44
C LEU A 59 -4.17 9.50 -8.92
N LYS A 60 -4.31 8.26 -9.40
CA LYS A 60 -3.47 7.12 -9.03
C LYS A 60 -1.98 7.42 -9.20
N VAL A 61 -1.59 8.00 -10.35
CA VAL A 61 -0.20 8.39 -10.63
C VAL A 61 0.27 9.52 -9.72
N GLN A 62 -0.54 10.55 -9.51
CA GLN A 62 -0.16 11.66 -8.62
C GLN A 62 -0.04 11.24 -7.16
N PHE A 63 -0.91 10.34 -6.70
CA PHE A 63 -0.87 9.79 -5.36
C PHE A 63 0.41 8.97 -5.15
N ALA A 64 0.78 8.15 -6.15
CA ALA A 64 2.05 7.43 -6.15
C ALA A 64 3.24 8.39 -6.05
N GLU A 65 3.34 9.41 -6.92
CA GLU A 65 4.45 10.39 -6.88
C GLU A 65 4.52 11.19 -5.57
N SER A 66 3.36 11.54 -5.01
CA SER A 66 3.27 12.20 -3.71
C SER A 66 3.78 11.29 -2.58
N ALA A 67 3.41 10.00 -2.64
CA ALA A 67 3.88 9.00 -1.71
C ALA A 67 5.41 8.82 -1.80
N LYS A 68 5.99 8.84 -3.01
CA LYS A 68 7.45 8.80 -3.20
C LYS A 68 8.15 9.97 -2.50
N THR A 69 7.61 11.18 -2.65
CA THR A 69 8.13 12.39 -2.00
C THR A 69 8.04 12.29 -0.47
N TYR A 70 6.88 11.88 0.05
CA TYR A 70 6.67 11.68 1.49
C TYR A 70 7.67 10.67 2.06
N LEU A 71 7.86 9.55 1.37
CA LEU A 71 8.70 8.47 1.86
C LEU A 71 10.17 8.87 1.93
N ARG A 72 10.69 9.67 1.00
CA ARG A 72 12.07 10.17 1.10
C ARG A 72 12.34 10.88 2.43
N ASN A 73 11.37 11.64 2.95
CA ASN A 73 11.47 12.28 4.26
C ASN A 73 11.38 11.27 5.41
N PHE A 74 10.63 10.18 5.21
CA PHE A 74 10.39 9.12 6.18
C PHE A 74 11.47 8.02 6.21
N MET A 75 12.21 7.79 5.12
CA MET A 75 13.22 6.73 4.98
C MET A 75 14.34 6.85 6.02
N ASN A 76 14.73 8.08 6.38
CA ASN A 76 15.73 8.32 7.42
C ASN A 76 15.31 7.77 8.79
N GLN A 77 14.00 7.68 9.05
CA GLN A 77 13.43 7.10 10.27
C GLN A 77 13.28 5.57 10.15
N LEU A 78 13.06 5.06 8.93
CA LEU A 78 12.90 3.64 8.64
C LEU A 78 14.20 2.83 8.58
N LYS A 79 15.37 3.47 8.46
CA LYS A 79 16.68 2.78 8.35
C LYS A 79 16.98 1.73 9.43
N LEU A 80 16.35 1.83 10.61
CA LEU A 80 16.55 0.91 11.74
C LEU A 80 15.59 -0.28 11.74
N VAL A 81 14.60 -0.29 10.85
CA VAL A 81 13.53 -1.29 10.80
C VAL A 81 13.40 -1.97 9.44
N VAL A 82 14.01 -1.43 8.39
CA VAL A 82 14.08 -2.06 7.07
C VAL A 82 15.12 -3.20 7.02
N SER A 83 14.79 -4.26 6.30
CA SER A 83 15.55 -5.51 6.25
C SER A 83 15.60 -6.07 4.83
N LYS A 84 16.68 -6.80 4.51
CA LYS A 84 16.86 -7.53 3.25
C LYS A 84 16.06 -8.85 3.20
N ASP A 85 15.35 -9.22 4.26
CA ASP A 85 14.52 -10.42 4.25
C ASP A 85 13.15 -10.07 3.63
N LEU A 86 12.74 -10.82 2.59
CA LEU A 86 11.42 -10.66 1.99
C LEU A 86 10.29 -11.01 2.97
N ASN A 87 10.54 -11.82 3.99
CA ASN A 87 9.55 -12.11 5.03
C ASN A 87 9.20 -10.86 5.85
N ASP A 88 10.12 -9.88 5.95
CA ASP A 88 9.90 -8.64 6.69
C ASP A 88 9.02 -7.64 5.90
N MET A 89 8.66 -7.95 4.67
CA MET A 89 7.82 -7.09 3.83
C MET A 89 6.37 -7.01 4.30
N GLU A 90 5.86 -8.04 5.01
CA GLU A 90 4.58 -7.93 5.75
C GLU A 90 4.65 -6.74 6.71
N PHE A 91 5.72 -6.70 7.50
CA PHE A 91 5.97 -5.64 8.45
C PHE A 91 6.18 -4.29 7.75
N MET A 92 6.87 -4.26 6.60
CA MET A 92 7.05 -3.02 5.83
C MET A 92 5.73 -2.47 5.27
N SER A 93 4.86 -3.34 4.75
CA SER A 93 3.53 -2.97 4.28
C SER A 93 2.69 -2.35 5.41
N GLU A 94 2.71 -2.96 6.59
CA GLU A 94 2.01 -2.42 7.76
C GLU A 94 2.58 -1.07 8.23
N VAL A 95 3.91 -0.91 8.20
CA VAL A 95 4.55 0.36 8.55
C VAL A 95 4.18 1.46 7.56
N SER A 96 4.14 1.16 6.25
CA SER A 96 3.69 2.11 5.23
C SER A 96 2.24 2.53 5.45
N LEU A 97 1.33 1.57 5.64
CA LEU A 97 -0.07 1.83 5.95
C LEU A 97 -0.22 2.67 7.22
N TRP A 98 0.51 2.32 8.28
CA TRP A 98 0.47 3.06 9.53
C TRP A 98 1.01 4.48 9.39
N SER A 99 2.07 4.70 8.61
CA SER A 99 2.65 6.03 8.42
C SER A 99 1.67 7.02 7.77
N ILE A 100 0.74 6.53 6.95
CA ILE A 100 -0.28 7.34 6.28
C ILE A 100 -1.55 7.45 7.14
N LEU A 101 -2.04 6.30 7.63
CA LEU A 101 -3.38 6.16 8.20
C LEU A 101 -3.40 6.21 9.74
N GLY A 102 -2.22 6.19 10.36
CA GLY A 102 -2.05 6.18 11.80
C GLY A 102 -2.64 4.91 12.47
N PRO A 103 -2.94 4.96 13.78
CA PRO A 103 -3.35 3.79 14.56
C PRO A 103 -4.68 3.17 14.11
N LYS A 104 -5.52 3.93 13.38
CA LYS A 104 -6.81 3.44 12.89
C LYS A 104 -6.70 2.55 11.66
N PHE A 105 -5.50 2.38 11.06
CA PHE A 105 -5.35 1.56 9.86
C PHE A 105 -5.88 0.11 10.03
N ARG A 106 -5.78 -0.46 11.25
CA ARG A 106 -6.31 -1.79 11.59
C ARG A 106 -7.83 -1.91 11.54
N GLU A 107 -8.55 -0.79 11.55
CA GLU A 107 -10.00 -0.78 11.32
C GLU A 107 -10.35 -1.06 9.86
N PHE A 108 -9.41 -0.83 8.95
CA PHE A 108 -9.60 -0.90 7.50
C PHE A 108 -8.78 -2.00 6.83
N PHE A 109 -7.66 -2.42 7.42
CA PHE A 109 -6.77 -3.44 6.87
C PHE A 109 -6.52 -4.56 7.88
N ALA A 110 -6.80 -5.79 7.45
CA ALA A 110 -6.34 -6.99 8.14
C ALA A 110 -4.81 -7.10 8.05
N PRO A 111 -4.17 -7.91 8.92
CA PRO A 111 -2.75 -8.21 8.77
C PRO A 111 -2.42 -8.72 7.38
N SER A 112 -1.41 -8.11 6.75
CA SER A 112 -0.92 -8.55 5.44
C SER A 112 -0.27 -9.93 5.58
N LYS A 113 -0.40 -10.75 4.55
CA LYS A 113 0.15 -12.11 4.51
C LYS A 113 1.14 -12.25 3.34
N TYR A 114 2.33 -12.74 3.62
CA TYR A 114 3.30 -13.18 2.64
C TYR A 114 2.98 -14.60 2.19
N LEU A 115 3.00 -14.79 0.87
CA LEU A 115 2.85 -16.07 0.21
C LEU A 115 4.11 -16.31 -0.63
N PRO A 116 4.96 -17.28 -0.28
CA PRO A 116 6.14 -17.60 -1.07
C PRO A 116 5.76 -18.22 -2.42
N ALA A 117 6.68 -18.20 -3.38
CA ALA A 117 6.48 -18.92 -4.64
C ALA A 117 6.34 -20.43 -4.38
N GLY A 118 5.36 -21.07 -5.02
CA GLY A 118 5.10 -22.51 -4.89
C GLY A 118 4.28 -22.92 -3.67
N ASP A 119 3.79 -21.98 -2.86
CA ASP A 119 2.80 -22.28 -1.82
C ASP A 119 1.48 -22.75 -2.46
N PRO A 120 0.86 -23.86 -2.02
CA PRO A 120 -0.41 -24.37 -2.56
C PRO A 120 -1.57 -23.35 -2.56
N ILE A 121 -1.55 -22.37 -1.66
CA ILE A 121 -2.57 -21.32 -1.59
C ILE A 121 -2.17 -20.05 -2.36
N ASN A 122 -0.96 -19.99 -2.92
CA ASN A 122 -0.52 -18.90 -3.77
C ASN A 122 -0.90 -19.19 -5.23
N PRO A 123 -1.91 -18.51 -5.80
CA PRO A 123 -2.29 -18.72 -7.20
C PRO A 123 -1.27 -18.11 -8.18
N TYR A 124 -0.25 -17.41 -7.68
CA TYR A 124 0.77 -16.75 -8.48
C TYR A 124 2.07 -17.54 -8.44
N ASN A 125 2.77 -17.58 -9.58
CA ASN A 125 4.09 -18.20 -9.70
C ASN A 125 5.23 -17.37 -9.08
N ASN A 126 4.91 -16.23 -8.47
CA ASN A 126 5.86 -15.33 -7.83
C ASN A 126 5.54 -15.22 -6.34
N PRO A 127 6.54 -14.90 -5.49
CA PRO A 127 6.24 -14.49 -4.12
C PRO A 127 5.33 -13.27 -4.12
N CYS A 128 4.37 -13.22 -3.22
CA CYS A 128 3.45 -12.08 -3.15
C CYS A 128 3.03 -11.76 -1.73
N PHE A 129 2.55 -10.52 -1.55
CA PHE A 129 1.88 -10.09 -0.33
C PHE A 129 0.42 -9.85 -0.62
N VAL A 130 -0.44 -10.34 0.25
CA VAL A 130 -1.88 -10.12 0.18
C VAL A 130 -2.29 -9.22 1.33
N SER A 131 -2.92 -8.10 1.01
CA SER A 131 -3.53 -7.21 2.01
C SER A 131 -5.04 -7.20 1.79
N ILE A 132 -5.76 -7.56 2.84
CA ILE A 132 -7.23 -7.63 2.84
C ILE A 132 -7.78 -6.44 3.58
N SER A 133 -8.75 -5.78 2.97
CA SER A 133 -9.47 -4.67 3.54
C SER A 133 -10.95 -5.03 3.71
N PRO A 134 -11.41 -5.33 4.94
CA PRO A 134 -12.82 -5.59 5.21
C PRO A 134 -13.69 -4.33 5.11
N LYS A 135 -13.07 -3.15 4.98
CA LYS A 135 -13.74 -1.86 4.78
C LYS A 135 -12.87 -0.99 3.88
N CYS A 136 -13.36 -0.62 2.70
CA CYS A 136 -12.60 0.26 1.82
C CYS A 136 -12.81 1.74 2.17
N VAL A 137 -11.72 2.42 2.56
CA VAL A 137 -11.71 3.86 2.88
C VAL A 137 -12.25 4.68 1.72
N LEU A 138 -11.81 4.40 0.49
CA LEU A 138 -12.23 5.15 -0.70
C LEU A 138 -13.69 4.90 -1.08
N CYS A 139 -14.19 3.68 -0.87
CA CYS A 139 -15.59 3.37 -1.15
C CYS A 139 -16.58 4.04 -0.19
N SER A 140 -16.12 4.50 0.97
CA SER A 140 -16.99 5.10 1.99
C SER A 140 -17.62 6.43 1.58
N VAL A 141 -17.06 7.12 0.59
CA VAL A 141 -17.49 8.47 0.17
C VAL A 141 -18.13 8.53 -1.22
N ILE A 142 -18.19 7.40 -1.94
CA ILE A 142 -18.75 7.34 -3.29
C ILE A 142 -20.14 6.70 -3.33
N GLN A 143 -20.73 6.42 -2.16
CA GLN A 143 -22.05 5.78 -2.04
C GLN A 143 -23.20 6.60 -2.65
N ASP A 144 -23.01 7.91 -2.80
CA ASP A 144 -23.96 8.83 -3.43
C ASP A 144 -23.71 9.02 -4.93
N LEU A 145 -22.67 8.40 -5.49
CA LEU A 145 -22.37 8.38 -6.92
C LEU A 145 -22.94 7.13 -7.59
N ASP A 146 -23.03 7.17 -8.91
CA ASP A 146 -23.44 6.03 -9.73
C ASP A 146 -22.34 4.95 -9.71
N MET A 147 -22.46 4.04 -8.75
CA MET A 147 -21.48 2.99 -8.44
C MET A 147 -21.19 2.06 -9.63
N GLU A 148 -22.13 1.91 -10.56
CA GLU A 148 -21.92 1.11 -11.77
C GLU A 148 -20.81 1.69 -12.65
N LYS A 149 -20.66 3.02 -12.68
CA LYS A 149 -19.59 3.69 -13.46
C LYS A 149 -18.20 3.46 -12.91
N TYR A 150 -18.08 3.10 -11.64
CA TYR A 150 -16.80 2.90 -10.97
C TYR A 150 -16.40 1.42 -10.83
N ARG A 151 -17.31 0.51 -11.19
CA ARG A 151 -17.15 -0.95 -11.02
C ARG A 151 -15.86 -1.49 -11.66
N ASP A 152 -15.55 -1.01 -12.86
CA ASP A 152 -14.44 -1.53 -13.68
C ASP A 152 -13.19 -0.65 -13.62
N LEU A 153 -13.18 0.38 -12.76
CA LEU A 153 -12.11 1.38 -12.72
C LEU A 153 -11.01 1.11 -11.70
N ASP A 154 -11.07 -0.05 -11.03
CA ASP A 154 -10.16 -0.41 -9.93
C ASP A 154 -10.00 0.75 -8.94
N TYR A 155 -11.11 1.39 -8.53
CA TYR A 155 -11.05 2.63 -7.76
C TYR A 155 -10.30 2.48 -6.42
N GLY A 156 -10.38 1.30 -5.78
CA GLY A 156 -9.59 1.00 -4.59
C GLY A 156 -8.08 0.92 -4.86
N ALA A 157 -7.68 0.69 -6.12
CA ALA A 157 -6.29 0.64 -6.54
C ALA A 157 -5.54 1.98 -6.40
N ILE A 158 -6.23 3.12 -6.21
CA ILE A 158 -5.58 4.40 -5.91
C ILE A 158 -4.71 4.27 -4.63
N ILE A 159 -5.24 3.69 -3.56
CA ILE A 159 -4.47 3.45 -2.32
C ILE A 159 -3.41 2.37 -2.56
N SER A 160 -3.79 1.29 -3.24
CA SER A 160 -2.91 0.13 -3.47
C SER A 160 -1.66 0.51 -4.25
N TYR A 161 -1.79 1.31 -5.31
CA TYR A 161 -0.67 1.79 -6.12
C TYR A 161 0.27 2.72 -5.34
N ALA A 162 -0.29 3.60 -4.51
CA ALA A 162 0.53 4.44 -3.63
C ALA A 162 1.32 3.58 -2.64
N LEU A 163 0.68 2.58 -2.02
CA LEU A 163 1.35 1.63 -1.13
C LEU A 163 2.42 0.80 -1.86
N GLY A 164 2.14 0.31 -3.07
CA GLY A 164 3.13 -0.41 -3.87
C GLY A 164 4.34 0.44 -4.19
N SER A 165 4.11 1.71 -4.55
CA SER A 165 5.19 2.68 -4.83
C SER A 165 6.05 2.94 -3.59
N LEU A 166 5.44 2.99 -2.40
CA LEU A 166 6.16 3.11 -1.14
C LEU A 166 7.03 1.88 -0.86
N ILE A 167 6.44 0.69 -1.03
CA ILE A 167 7.13 -0.58 -0.83
C ILE A 167 8.29 -0.72 -1.82
N GLU A 168 8.09 -0.34 -3.09
CA GLU A 168 9.13 -0.39 -4.12
C GLU A 168 10.33 0.51 -3.74
N ILE A 169 10.08 1.73 -3.27
CA ILE A 169 11.16 2.62 -2.77
C ILE A 169 11.89 2.00 -1.58
N ILE A 170 11.16 1.39 -0.65
CA ILE A 170 11.77 0.68 0.49
C ILE A 170 12.69 -0.44 -0.03
N MET A 171 12.23 -1.24 -0.99
CA MET A 171 13.02 -2.31 -1.59
C MET A 171 14.28 -1.77 -2.26
N GLU A 172 14.16 -0.70 -3.05
CA GLU A 172 15.29 -0.04 -3.70
C GLU A 172 16.30 0.51 -2.69
N TYR A 173 15.83 1.19 -1.65
CA TYR A 173 16.68 1.74 -0.60
C TYR A 173 17.48 0.66 0.15
N VAL A 174 16.87 -0.50 0.39
CA VAL A 174 17.52 -1.64 1.04
C VAL A 174 18.48 -2.37 0.08
N GLY A 175 18.41 -2.08 -1.23
CA GLY A 175 19.23 -2.71 -2.26
C GLY A 175 18.73 -4.10 -2.64
N HIS A 176 17.41 -4.29 -2.69
CA HIS A 176 16.79 -5.49 -3.24
C HIS A 176 16.77 -5.46 -4.77
N ASN A 177 16.93 -6.63 -5.41
CA ASN A 177 16.80 -6.78 -6.86
C ASN A 177 15.37 -7.11 -7.31
N TYR A 178 14.37 -6.54 -6.64
CA TYR A 178 12.96 -6.83 -6.88
C TYR A 178 12.19 -5.57 -7.26
N ARG A 179 11.19 -5.74 -8.12
CA ARG A 179 10.14 -4.76 -8.42
C ARG A 179 8.80 -5.26 -7.90
N ILE A 180 7.90 -4.33 -7.56
CA ILE A 180 6.56 -4.66 -7.06
C ILE A 180 5.52 -4.34 -8.14
N GLU A 181 4.73 -5.33 -8.52
CA GLU A 181 3.50 -5.13 -9.29
C GLU A 181 2.31 -5.17 -8.34
N VAL A 182 1.45 -4.16 -8.36
CA VAL A 182 0.23 -4.12 -7.53
C VAL A 182 -0.99 -4.49 -8.37
N LYS A 183 -1.83 -5.38 -7.84
CA LYS A 183 -3.12 -5.76 -8.43
C LYS A 183 -4.23 -5.65 -7.40
N GLU A 184 -5.36 -5.04 -7.78
CA GLU A 184 -6.61 -5.16 -7.02
C GLU A 184 -7.34 -6.41 -7.51
N THR A 185 -7.37 -7.46 -6.68
CA THR A 185 -7.98 -8.75 -7.05
C THR A 185 -9.43 -8.85 -6.62
N ARG A 186 -9.84 -8.10 -5.59
CA ARG A 186 -11.24 -8.02 -5.13
C ARG A 186 -11.61 -6.59 -4.76
N CYS A 187 -12.84 -6.20 -5.06
CA CYS A 187 -13.32 -4.84 -4.85
C CYS A 187 -14.81 -4.81 -4.49
N PHE A 188 -15.18 -4.00 -3.49
CA PHE A 188 -16.58 -3.79 -3.12
C PHE A 188 -17.42 -3.27 -4.30
N LEU A 189 -16.83 -2.46 -5.18
CA LEU A 189 -17.50 -1.94 -6.38
C LEU A 189 -17.82 -3.03 -7.40
N ARG A 190 -17.06 -4.14 -7.38
CA ARG A 190 -17.33 -5.33 -8.21
C ARG A 190 -18.35 -6.29 -7.59
N GLY A 191 -18.80 -6.02 -6.37
CA GLY A 191 -19.70 -6.88 -5.59
C GLY A 191 -18.97 -7.88 -4.69
N ASP A 192 -17.65 -7.78 -4.55
CA ASP A 192 -16.89 -8.64 -3.63
C ASP A 192 -17.19 -8.28 -2.16
N PRO A 193 -17.19 -9.27 -1.24
CA PRO A 193 -17.47 -9.04 0.17
C PRO A 193 -16.35 -8.30 0.91
N TYR A 194 -15.19 -8.14 0.28
CA TYR A 194 -14.03 -7.42 0.81
C TYR A 194 -13.15 -6.91 -0.33
N SER A 195 -12.28 -5.95 -0.04
CA SER A 195 -11.23 -5.53 -0.98
C SER A 195 -9.94 -6.31 -0.73
N GLU A 196 -9.29 -6.74 -1.81
CA GLU A 196 -8.06 -7.52 -1.75
C GLU A 196 -7.04 -6.92 -2.72
N MET A 197 -5.85 -6.69 -2.22
CA MET A 197 -4.71 -6.19 -2.99
C MET A 197 -3.58 -7.19 -2.91
N VAL A 198 -3.01 -7.49 -4.06
CA VAL A 198 -1.86 -8.37 -4.21
C VAL A 198 -0.66 -7.57 -4.69
N TYR A 199 0.44 -7.68 -3.97
CA TYR A 199 1.74 -7.11 -4.31
C TYR A 199 2.63 -8.25 -4.78
N LEU A 200 2.75 -8.41 -6.09
CA LEU A 200 3.60 -9.42 -6.71
C LEU A 200 5.05 -8.96 -6.72
N VAL A 201 5.95 -9.82 -6.25
CA VAL A 201 7.39 -9.55 -6.19
C VAL A 201 8.04 -10.17 -7.41
N HIS A 202 8.60 -9.35 -8.30
CA HIS A 202 9.32 -9.84 -9.48
C HIS A 202 10.80 -9.53 -9.36
N GLU A 203 11.67 -10.46 -9.71
CA GLU A 203 13.08 -10.14 -9.93
C GLU A 203 13.21 -9.11 -11.05
N LYS A 204 14.08 -8.12 -10.84
CA LYS A 204 14.51 -7.22 -11.91
C LYS A 204 15.47 -8.03 -12.77
N ASN A 205 15.02 -8.42 -13.97
CA ASN A 205 15.92 -8.97 -14.98
C ASN A 205 16.82 -7.82 -15.44
N GLU A 206 18.13 -7.95 -15.20
CA GLU A 206 19.16 -7.06 -15.76
C GLU A 206 19.19 -7.13 -17.30
#